data_AF-A0AAJ5T335-F1
#
_entry.id   AF-A0AAJ5T335-F1
#
_cell.length_a   1.000
_cell.length_b   1.000
_cell.length_c   1.000
_cell.angle_alpha   90.00
_cell.angle_beta   90.00
_cell.angle_gamma   90.00
#
_symmetry.space_group_name_H-M   'P 1'
#
loop_
_entity.id
_entity.type
_entity.pdbx_description
1 polymer ?
#
loop_
_entity_poly.entity_id
_entity_poly.type
_entity_poly.pdbx_seq_one_letter_code
_entity_poly.pdbx_strand_id
1 'polypeptide(L)'
;MNKTIPFLLVAVLTACGQSETPKQAEVPTVEELAADPALLKELRQQCKTDRARLGDVLCNRVAEATRKRFYGDGKTPYTPPKEPPKF
;
A
#
# COMPACT_ATOMS: atom_id res chain seq x y z
N MET A 1 43.86 -23.28 7.33
CA MET A 1 42.67 -23.10 6.47
C MET A 1 41.47 -22.79 7.37
N ASN A 2 40.61 -21.83 6.98
CA ASN A 2 39.26 -21.52 7.51
C ASN A 2 39.00 -20.14 8.18
N LYS A 3 39.94 -19.19 8.18
CA LYS A 3 39.73 -17.85 8.78
C LYS A 3 39.01 -16.84 7.87
N THR A 4 38.64 -17.26 6.65
CA THR A 4 37.90 -16.46 5.66
C THR A 4 36.37 -16.56 5.80
N ILE A 5 35.88 -17.56 6.54
CA ILE A 5 34.45 -17.84 6.74
C ILE A 5 33.70 -16.70 7.46
N PRO A 6 34.22 -16.07 8.54
CA PRO A 6 33.45 -15.02 9.21
C PRO A 6 33.35 -13.75 8.36
N PHE A 7 34.32 -13.48 7.49
CA PHE A 7 34.35 -12.29 6.66
C PHE A 7 33.32 -12.35 5.51
N LEU A 8 33.10 -13.54 4.96
CA LEU A 8 32.05 -13.79 3.96
C LEU A 8 30.64 -13.64 4.55
N LEU A 9 30.43 -14.04 5.82
CA LEU A 9 29.13 -13.94 6.47
C LEU A 9 28.70 -12.47 6.73
N VAL A 10 29.65 -11.61 7.08
CA VAL A 10 29.38 -10.18 7.32
C VAL A 10 28.99 -9.45 6.01
N ALA A 11 29.59 -9.82 4.88
CA ALA A 11 29.25 -9.22 3.58
C ALA A 11 27.82 -9.56 3.11
N VAL A 12 27.30 -10.74 3.44
CA VAL A 12 25.91 -11.11 3.12
C VAL A 12 24.91 -10.32 3.98
N LEU A 13 25.25 -10.01 5.23
CA LEU A 13 24.38 -9.25 6.13
C LEU A 13 24.26 -7.77 5.73
N THR A 14 25.28 -7.20 5.06
CA THR A 14 25.21 -5.83 4.51
C THR A 14 24.43 -5.73 3.20
N ALA A 15 24.04 -6.86 2.60
CA ALA A 15 23.18 -6.89 1.40
C ALA A 15 21.69 -6.69 1.73
N CYS A 16 21.30 -6.78 3.00
CA CYS A 16 20.10 -6.12 3.50
C CYS A 16 20.42 -4.62 3.67
N GLY A 17 20.55 -3.94 2.53
CA GLY A 17 20.89 -2.53 2.47
C GLY A 17 19.97 -1.70 3.36
N GLN A 18 20.53 -0.60 3.88
CA GLN A 18 19.70 0.51 4.35
C GLN A 18 18.71 0.81 3.24
N SER A 19 17.45 0.45 3.46
CA SER A 19 16.35 0.89 2.62
C SER A 19 16.49 2.40 2.56
N GLU A 20 16.95 2.88 1.40
CA GLU A 20 17.07 4.29 1.09
C GLU A 20 15.78 4.90 1.59
N THR A 21 15.85 5.69 2.67
CA THR A 21 14.66 6.36 3.19
C THR A 21 14.09 7.07 1.99
N PRO A 22 12.95 6.63 1.42
CA PRO A 22 12.44 7.28 0.25
C PRO A 22 12.28 8.70 0.71
N LYS A 23 12.91 9.65 0.02
CA LYS A 23 12.56 11.07 0.12
C LYS A 23 11.07 11.08 0.38
N GLN A 24 10.63 11.70 1.47
CA GLN A 24 9.23 12.05 1.65
C GLN A 24 8.88 13.04 0.53
N ALA A 25 8.92 12.59 -0.73
CA ALA A 25 8.06 13.08 -1.77
C ALA A 25 6.68 12.94 -1.15
N GLU A 26 6.03 14.07 -0.95
CA GLU A 26 4.72 14.17 -0.33
C GLU A 26 3.83 13.09 -0.94
N VAL A 27 3.67 12.00 -0.19
CA VAL A 27 2.83 10.89 -0.65
C VAL A 27 1.44 11.51 -0.78
N PRO A 28 0.77 11.40 -1.94
CA PRO A 28 -0.54 12.01 -2.15
C PRO A 28 -1.50 11.58 -1.05
N THR A 29 -2.35 12.46 -0.55
CA THR A 29 -3.35 12.14 0.49
C THR A 29 -4.44 11.20 -0.04
N VAL A 30 -5.24 10.64 0.87
CA VAL A 30 -6.37 9.76 0.50
C VAL A 30 -7.38 10.54 -0.35
N GLU A 31 -7.61 11.80 0.00
CA GLU A 31 -8.52 12.72 -0.66
C GLU A 31 -8.06 13.02 -2.08
N GLU A 32 -6.79 13.36 -2.27
CA GLU A 32 -6.21 13.61 -3.60
C GLU A 32 -6.26 12.37 -4.49
N LEU A 33 -5.90 11.20 -3.94
CA LEU A 33 -5.98 9.93 -4.67
C LEU A 33 -7.43 9.53 -4.98
N ALA A 34 -8.39 9.85 -4.11
CA ALA A 34 -9.80 9.57 -4.36
C ALA A 34 -10.39 10.51 -5.41
N ALA A 35 -9.88 11.73 -5.51
CA ALA A 35 -10.30 12.74 -6.48
C ALA A 35 -9.80 12.46 -7.91
N ASP A 36 -8.64 11.82 -8.07
CA ASP A 36 -8.11 11.41 -9.38
C ASP A 36 -8.24 9.89 -9.62
N PRO A 37 -9.32 9.42 -10.30
CA PRO A 37 -9.53 8.01 -10.55
C PRO A 37 -8.54 7.39 -11.54
N ALA A 38 -7.94 8.18 -12.44
CA ALA A 38 -7.00 7.69 -13.44
C ALA A 38 -5.66 7.36 -12.77
N LEU A 39 -5.13 8.30 -12.00
CA LEU A 39 -3.94 8.10 -11.18
C LEU A 39 -4.10 6.92 -10.21
N LEU A 40 -5.24 6.86 -9.51
CA LEU A 40 -5.53 5.79 -8.56
C LEU A 40 -5.55 4.41 -9.22
N LYS A 41 -6.10 4.30 -10.44
CA LYS A 41 -6.14 3.04 -11.19
C LYS A 41 -4.74 2.56 -11.55
N GLU A 42 -3.88 3.47 -12.01
CA GLU A 42 -2.50 3.17 -12.37
C GLU A 42 -1.70 2.71 -11.15
N LEU A 43 -1.73 3.49 -10.06
CA LEU A 43 -1.07 3.14 -8.81
C LEU A 43 -1.57 1.81 -8.23
N ARG A 44 -2.86 1.48 -8.37
CA ARG A 44 -3.38 0.15 -7.98
C ARG A 44 -2.72 -0.99 -8.75
N GLN A 45 -2.42 -0.82 -10.04
CA GLN A 45 -1.73 -1.87 -10.80
C GLN A 45 -0.27 -1.98 -10.36
N GLN A 46 0.40 -0.84 -10.23
CA GLN A 46 1.80 -0.81 -9.79
C GLN A 46 1.96 -1.39 -8.38
N CYS A 47 1.05 -1.10 -7.44
CA CYS A 47 1.08 -1.67 -6.10
C CYS A 47 0.83 -3.18 -6.03
N LYS A 48 0.27 -3.80 -7.08
CA LYS A 48 0.14 -5.27 -7.14
C LYS A 48 1.44 -5.93 -7.56
N THR A 49 2.16 -5.31 -8.50
CA THR A 49 3.35 -5.90 -9.12
C THR A 49 4.64 -5.48 -8.44
N ASP A 50 4.67 -4.30 -7.82
CA ASP A 50 5.91 -3.61 -7.44
C ASP A 50 5.83 -2.92 -6.08
N ARG A 51 5.11 -3.55 -5.15
CA ARG A 51 4.89 -3.03 -3.79
C ARG A 51 6.20 -2.76 -3.05
N ALA A 52 7.19 -3.65 -3.20
CA ALA A 52 8.48 -3.53 -2.52
C ALA A 52 9.23 -2.24 -2.91
N ARG A 53 9.12 -1.80 -4.17
CA ARG A 53 9.74 -0.56 -4.64
C ARG A 53 8.93 0.68 -4.28
N LEU A 54 7.60 0.61 -4.38
CA LEU A 54 6.71 1.76 -4.15
C LEU A 54 6.53 2.09 -2.66
N GLY A 55 6.69 1.11 -1.79
CA GLY A 55 6.57 1.26 -0.35
C GLY A 55 5.15 1.08 0.18
N ASP A 56 5.07 0.54 1.39
CA ASP A 56 3.80 0.18 2.02
C ASP A 56 2.91 1.39 2.30
N VAL A 57 3.49 2.54 2.67
CA VAL A 57 2.73 3.76 3.00
C VAL A 57 1.90 4.22 1.80
N LEU A 58 2.50 4.30 0.60
CA LEU A 58 1.80 4.69 -0.61
C LEU A 58 0.72 3.65 -0.98
N CYS A 59 1.07 2.37 -1.00
CA CYS A 59 0.12 1.33 -1.40
C CYS A 59 -1.04 1.13 -0.42
N ASN A 60 -0.83 1.35 0.88
CA ASN A 60 -1.90 1.36 1.87
C ASN A 60 -2.85 2.54 1.63
N ARG A 61 -2.32 3.72 1.30
CA ARG A 61 -3.14 4.89 1.03
C ARG A 61 -3.93 4.77 -0.28
N VAL A 62 -3.34 4.18 -1.31
CA VAL A 62 -4.03 3.78 -2.54
C VAL A 62 -5.18 2.82 -2.24
N ALA A 63 -4.98 1.84 -1.37
CA ALA A 63 -6.04 0.93 -0.94
C ALA A 63 -7.17 1.67 -0.21
N GLU A 64 -6.82 2.58 0.70
CA GLU A 64 -7.77 3.41 1.43
C GLU A 64 -8.58 4.33 0.50
N ALA A 65 -7.93 5.05 -0.41
CA ALA A 65 -8.58 5.89 -1.41
C ALA A 65 -9.53 5.09 -2.29
N THR A 66 -9.15 3.87 -2.68
CA THR A 66 -10.06 2.97 -3.41
C THR A 66 -11.27 2.60 -2.56
N ARG A 67 -11.06 2.24 -1.29
CA ARG A 67 -12.15 1.90 -0.36
C ARG A 67 -13.09 3.08 -0.17
N LYS A 68 -12.56 4.30 -0.01
CA LYS A 68 -13.33 5.54 0.13
C LYS A 68 -14.19 5.83 -1.10
N ARG A 69 -13.66 5.64 -2.31
CA ARG A 69 -14.47 5.81 -3.54
C ARG A 69 -15.62 4.80 -3.63
N PHE A 70 -15.46 3.59 -3.10
CA PHE A 70 -16.49 2.56 -3.13
C PHE A 70 -17.54 2.72 -2.03
N TYR A 71 -17.11 2.89 -0.78
CA TYR A 71 -17.99 3.01 0.39
C TYR A 71 -18.45 4.44 0.69
N GLY A 72 -17.91 5.44 -0.01
CA GLY A 72 -18.09 6.84 0.32
C GLY A 72 -17.38 7.21 1.62
N ASP A 73 -18.00 8.06 2.43
CA ASP A 73 -17.48 8.51 3.72
C ASP A 73 -17.72 7.50 4.86
N GLY A 74 -18.35 6.35 4.58
CA GLY A 74 -18.65 5.31 5.56
C GLY A 74 -19.72 5.70 6.58
N LYS A 75 -20.46 6.80 6.36
CA LYS A 75 -21.55 7.24 7.23
C LYS A 75 -22.91 6.71 6.80
N THR A 76 -22.96 5.86 5.77
CA THR A 76 -24.19 5.23 5.29
C THR A 76 -24.74 4.29 6.36
N PRO A 77 -25.92 4.61 6.96
CA PRO A 77 -26.49 3.79 8.01
C PRO A 77 -26.96 2.45 7.44
N TYR A 78 -26.71 1.37 8.20
CA TYR A 78 -27.28 0.07 7.87
C TYR A 78 -28.81 0.13 8.03
N THR A 79 -29.53 -0.17 6.96
CA THR A 79 -31.00 -0.11 6.89
C THR A 79 -31.55 -1.48 6.50
N PRO A 80 -31.56 -2.45 7.43
CA PRO A 80 -32.11 -3.76 7.16
C PRO A 80 -33.62 -3.67 6.93
N PRO A 81 -34.19 -4.50 6.05
CA PRO A 81 -35.63 -4.65 5.96
C PRO A 81 -36.20 -5.17 7.29
N LYS A 82 -37.38 -4.66 7.67
CA LYS A 82 -38.07 -5.10 8.90
C LYS A 82 -38.56 -6.54 8.82
N GLU A 83 -38.91 -6.97 7.61
CA GLU A 83 -39.39 -8.32 7.34
C GLU A 83 -38.30 -9.15 6.68
N PRO A 84 -38.16 -10.44 7.03
CA PRO A 84 -37.22 -11.33 6.38
C PRO A 84 -37.57 -11.50 4.89
N PRO A 85 -36.59 -11.63 4.00
CA PRO A 85 -36.83 -11.89 2.59
C PRO A 85 -37.59 -13.20 2.40
N LYS A 86 -38.60 -13.19 1.51
CA LYS A 86 -39.29 -14.41 1.06
C LYS A 86 -38.44 -15.05 -0.03
N PHE A 87 -37.56 -15.98 0.33
CA PHE A 87 -36.83 -16.85 -0.60
C PHE A 87 -37.57 -18.17 -0.81
#